data_AF-A0A2V8KHA3-F1
#
_entry.id   AF-A0A2V8KHA3-F1
#
_cell.length_a   1.000
_cell.length_b   1.000
_cell.length_c   1.000
_cell.angle_alpha   90.00
_cell.angle_beta   90.00
_cell.angle_gamma   90.00
#
_symmetry.space_group_name_H-M   'P 1'
#
loop_
_entity.id
_entity.type
_entity.pdbx_description
1 polymer ?
#
loop_
_entity_poly.entity_id
_entity_poly.type
_entity_poly.pdbx_seq_one_letter_code
_entity_poly.pdbx_strand_id
1 'polypeptide(L)'
;MSPPGERDATAERIMLRELLRRVEMKVIQENRLDVVVRLHTSLPPGRIGLAPWPNPPGDTRSDMPMGPNAGETEVLIPAGYVREVYDATFTLSRDRKRYIPTNSNTPTALPAPGLPFSLVFRAEPGAEDRILRVASAYEAASKRRISPPAFGPVRSGK
;
A
#
# COMPACT_ATOMS: atom_id res chain seq x y z
N MET A 1 -12.25 -14.04 -25.99
CA MET A 1 -13.25 -15.00 -25.47
C MET A 1 -12.57 -16.35 -25.45
N SER A 2 -12.41 -16.98 -24.28
CA SER A 2 -11.74 -18.28 -24.19
C SER A 2 -12.56 -19.36 -24.89
N PRO A 3 -11.92 -20.46 -25.36
CA PRO A 3 -12.61 -21.58 -25.97
C PRO A 3 -13.67 -22.19 -25.03
N PRO A 4 -14.75 -22.79 -25.56
CA PRO A 4 -15.74 -23.50 -24.75
C PRO A 4 -15.07 -24.64 -23.97
N GLY A 5 -15.22 -24.66 -22.63
CA GLY A 5 -14.67 -25.70 -21.75
C GLY A 5 -13.40 -25.30 -21.00
N GLU A 6 -12.77 -24.18 -21.35
CA GLU A 6 -11.70 -23.57 -20.54
C GLU A 6 -12.26 -22.54 -19.56
N ARG A 7 -11.55 -22.36 -18.44
CA ARG A 7 -11.83 -21.26 -17.49
C ARG A 7 -11.66 -19.94 -18.22
N ASP A 8 -12.73 -19.15 -18.30
CA ASP A 8 -12.66 -17.80 -18.82
C ASP A 8 -12.05 -16.87 -17.77
N ALA A 9 -10.75 -16.57 -17.93
CA ALA A 9 -10.01 -15.68 -17.05
C ALA A 9 -10.66 -14.29 -16.89
N THR A 10 -11.43 -13.83 -17.89
CA THR A 10 -12.16 -12.56 -17.80
C THR A 10 -13.34 -12.70 -16.85
N ALA A 11 -14.14 -13.75 -17.02
CA ALA A 11 -15.27 -14.04 -16.13
C ALA A 11 -14.79 -14.25 -14.69
N GLU A 12 -13.70 -15.00 -14.49
CA GLU A 12 -13.11 -15.22 -13.17
C GLU A 12 -12.65 -13.92 -12.49
N ARG A 13 -12.03 -13.00 -13.25
CA ARG A 13 -11.65 -11.68 -12.73
C ARG A 13 -12.86 -10.83 -12.35
N ILE A 14 -13.95 -10.88 -13.13
CA ILE A 14 -15.19 -10.17 -12.81
C ILE A 14 -15.83 -10.75 -11.54
N MET A 15 -15.90 -12.09 -11.43
CA MET A 15 -16.43 -12.77 -10.24
C MET A 15 -15.61 -12.43 -9.00
N LEU A 16 -14.28 -12.48 -9.10
CA LEU A 16 -13.39 -12.11 -7.99
C LEU A 16 -13.60 -10.65 -7.58
N ARG A 17 -13.66 -9.73 -8.54
CA ARG A 17 -13.91 -8.31 -8.27
C ARG A 17 -15.21 -8.10 -7.49
N GLU A 18 -16.28 -8.72 -7.95
CA GLU A 18 -17.58 -8.59 -7.31
C GLU A 18 -17.63 -9.25 -5.92
N LEU A 19 -16.94 -10.38 -5.75
CA LEU A 19 -16.78 -11.02 -4.44
C LEU A 19 -16.07 -10.10 -3.45
N LEU A 20 -14.90 -9.57 -3.80
CA LEU A 20 -14.11 -8.73 -2.90
C LEU A 20 -14.87 -7.47 -2.50
N ARG A 21 -15.50 -6.80 -3.48
CA ARG A 21 -16.36 -5.64 -3.23
C ARG A 21 -17.49 -5.94 -2.25
N ARG A 22 -18.21 -7.05 -2.44
CA ARG A 22 -19.33 -7.44 -1.55
C ARG A 22 -18.87 -7.77 -0.14
N VAL A 23 -17.69 -8.38 0.00
CA VAL A 23 -17.10 -8.67 1.32
C VAL A 23 -16.81 -7.38 2.07
N GLU A 24 -16.17 -6.40 1.43
CA GLU A 24 -15.86 -5.12 2.05
C GLU A 24 -17.13 -4.32 2.39
N MET A 25 -18.09 -4.25 1.46
CA MET A 25 -19.38 -3.62 1.71
C MET A 25 -20.11 -4.27 2.91
N LYS A 26 -20.10 -5.60 3.02
CA LYS A 26 -20.69 -6.31 4.16
C LYS A 26 -20.04 -5.86 5.47
N VAL A 27 -18.71 -5.79 5.52
CA VAL A 27 -17.98 -5.32 6.72
C VAL A 27 -18.36 -3.89 7.08
N ILE A 28 -18.40 -2.98 6.10
CA ILE A 28 -18.78 -1.59 6.29
C ILE A 28 -20.20 -1.49 6.86
N GLN A 29 -21.16 -2.18 6.24
CA GLN A 29 -22.58 -2.07 6.59
C GLN A 29 -22.92 -2.75 7.93
N GLU A 30 -22.42 -3.96 8.18
CA GLU A 30 -22.70 -4.68 9.43
C GLU A 30 -22.10 -3.98 10.66
N ASN A 31 -20.94 -3.35 10.48
CA ASN A 31 -20.27 -2.61 11.55
C ASN A 31 -20.65 -1.13 11.60
N ARG A 32 -21.55 -0.67 10.71
CA ARG A 32 -22.00 0.73 10.61
C ARG A 32 -20.83 1.71 10.49
N LEU A 33 -19.87 1.38 9.64
CA LEU A 33 -18.70 2.21 9.36
C LEU A 33 -19.02 3.19 8.24
N ASP A 34 -18.49 4.42 8.34
CA ASP A 34 -18.56 5.39 7.23
C ASP A 34 -17.41 5.20 6.24
N VAL A 35 -16.23 4.84 6.76
CA VAL A 35 -14.96 4.74 6.01
C VAL A 35 -14.09 3.65 6.65
N VAL A 36 -13.38 2.89 5.82
CA VAL A 36 -12.29 1.99 6.23
C VAL A 36 -10.97 2.71 6.00
N VAL A 37 -10.09 2.67 7.02
CA VAL A 37 -8.75 3.27 6.95
C VAL A 37 -7.71 2.18 7.14
N ARG A 38 -6.73 2.10 6.24
CA ARG A 38 -5.61 1.16 6.33
C ARG A 38 -4.28 1.81 6.00
N LEU A 39 -3.20 1.14 6.35
CA LEU A 39 -1.88 1.46 5.84
C LEU A 39 -1.78 1.07 4.35
N HIS A 40 -1.20 1.94 3.53
CA HIS A 40 -1.02 1.67 2.09
C HIS A 40 -0.07 0.49 1.85
N THR A 41 1.13 0.55 2.44
CA THR A 41 2.14 -0.52 2.40
C THR A 41 2.74 -0.71 3.79
N SER A 42 2.80 -1.95 4.28
CA SER A 42 3.38 -2.23 5.61
C SER A 42 4.89 -2.12 5.68
N LEU A 43 5.55 -2.13 4.51
CA LEU A 43 7.00 -1.98 4.39
C LEU A 43 7.32 -0.70 3.62
N PRO A 44 8.41 0.00 3.98
CA PRO A 44 8.92 1.11 3.20
C PRO A 44 9.40 0.61 1.83
N PRO A 45 9.47 1.49 0.81
CA PRO A 45 10.06 1.16 -0.47
C PRO A 45 11.47 0.56 -0.30
N GLY A 46 11.69 -0.61 -0.87
CA GLY A 46 12.99 -1.27 -0.84
C GLY A 46 14.04 -0.50 -1.62
N ARG A 47 15.31 -0.65 -1.24
CA ARG A 47 16.44 -0.04 -1.96
C ARG A 47 16.66 -0.74 -3.30
N ILE A 48 16.77 0.05 -4.36
CA ILE A 48 17.02 -0.44 -5.72
C ILE A 48 18.34 -1.22 -5.75
N GLY A 49 18.31 -2.43 -6.31
CA GLY A 49 19.48 -3.30 -6.46
C GLY A 49 19.85 -4.13 -5.22
N LEU A 50 19.13 -3.98 -4.09
CA LEU A 50 19.32 -4.83 -2.91
C LEU A 50 18.33 -6.00 -2.89
N ALA A 51 18.43 -6.84 -1.85
CA ALA A 51 17.55 -7.98 -1.69
C ALA A 51 16.09 -7.51 -1.51
N PRO A 52 15.13 -8.13 -2.23
CA PRO A 52 13.72 -7.87 -1.98
C PRO A 52 13.32 -8.41 -0.61
N TRP A 53 12.25 -7.87 -0.05
CA TRP A 53 11.66 -8.42 1.16
C TRP A 53 11.19 -9.87 0.93
N PRO A 54 11.46 -10.81 1.86
CA PRO A 54 10.90 -12.15 1.80
C PRO A 54 9.38 -12.11 1.76
N ASN A 55 8.80 -12.77 0.75
CA ASN A 55 7.36 -12.87 0.52
C ASN A 55 6.92 -14.35 0.58
N PRO A 56 6.84 -14.95 1.78
CA PRO A 56 6.40 -16.33 1.92
C PRO A 56 4.93 -16.48 1.46
N PRO A 57 4.50 -17.70 1.08
CA PRO A 57 3.10 -17.94 0.77
C PRO A 57 2.18 -17.50 1.93
N GLY A 58 1.15 -16.72 1.61
CA GLY A 58 0.21 -16.18 2.61
C GLY A 58 0.67 -14.89 3.30
N ASP A 59 1.75 -14.26 2.83
CA ASP A 59 2.17 -12.94 3.31
C ASP A 59 1.14 -11.85 2.94
N THR A 60 0.44 -11.35 3.95
CA THR A 60 -0.60 -10.31 3.85
C THR A 60 -0.06 -8.91 4.13
N ARG A 61 1.27 -8.73 4.30
CA ARG A 61 1.86 -7.41 4.59
C ARG A 61 1.58 -6.37 3.50
N SER A 62 1.20 -6.80 2.30
CA SER A 62 0.76 -5.94 1.22
C SER A 62 -0.64 -6.31 0.76
N ASP A 63 -1.64 -5.60 1.28
CA ASP A 63 -3.02 -5.67 0.78
C ASP A 63 -3.26 -4.77 -0.44
N MET A 64 -2.18 -4.25 -1.04
CA MET A 64 -2.20 -3.43 -2.26
C MET A 64 -3.07 -3.98 -3.39
N PRO A 65 -3.16 -5.30 -3.64
CA PRO A 65 -3.99 -5.80 -4.71
C PRO A 65 -5.49 -5.62 -4.46
N MET A 66 -5.94 -5.50 -3.21
CA MET A 66 -7.38 -5.56 -2.87
C MET A 66 -8.19 -4.43 -3.49
N GLY A 67 -7.81 -3.16 -3.26
CA GLY A 67 -8.54 -2.01 -3.78
C GLY A 67 -8.72 -2.05 -5.32
N PRO A 68 -7.64 -2.19 -6.10
CA PRO A 68 -7.72 -2.33 -7.56
C PRO A 68 -8.51 -3.56 -8.01
N ASN A 69 -8.38 -4.69 -7.33
CA ASN A 69 -9.08 -5.93 -7.70
C ASN A 69 -10.58 -5.88 -7.35
N ALA A 70 -10.97 -5.25 -6.23
CA ALA A 70 -12.36 -4.98 -5.88
C ALA A 70 -12.97 -3.83 -6.71
N GLY A 71 -12.10 -3.03 -7.32
CA GLY A 71 -12.45 -1.86 -8.12
C GLY A 71 -13.24 -0.87 -7.30
N GLU A 72 -12.67 -0.52 -6.15
CA GLU A 72 -13.12 0.50 -5.20
C GLU A 72 -12.37 1.81 -5.43
N THR A 73 -12.94 2.91 -4.90
CA THR A 73 -12.30 4.21 -4.90
C THR A 73 -11.42 4.34 -3.65
N GLU A 74 -10.13 4.66 -3.85
CA GLU A 74 -9.14 4.84 -2.78
C GLU A 74 -8.59 6.28 -2.79
N VAL A 75 -8.49 6.91 -1.61
CA VAL A 75 -7.77 8.18 -1.43
C VAL A 75 -6.60 7.97 -0.49
N LEU A 76 -5.40 8.37 -0.91
CA LEU A 76 -4.16 8.20 -0.15
C LEU A 76 -3.72 9.54 0.44
N ILE A 77 -3.61 9.62 1.76
CA ILE A 77 -3.16 10.83 2.47
C ILE A 77 -1.84 10.56 3.19
N PRO A 78 -0.83 11.45 3.09
CA PRO A 78 0.42 11.33 3.83
C PRO A 78 0.18 11.19 5.33
N ALA A 79 0.81 10.20 5.97
CA ALA A 79 0.60 9.89 7.37
C ALA A 79 1.86 10.03 8.23
N GLY A 80 3.01 10.24 7.61
CA GLY A 80 4.26 10.53 8.28
C GLY A 80 5.44 9.98 7.50
N TYR A 81 6.53 9.74 8.24
CA TYR A 81 7.77 9.27 7.68
C TYR A 81 8.36 8.15 8.51
N VAL A 82 8.81 7.10 7.84
CA VAL A 82 9.62 6.02 8.42
C VAL A 82 11.04 6.56 8.62
N ARG A 83 11.55 6.45 9.84
CA ARG A 83 12.90 6.92 10.22
C ARG A 83 13.92 5.79 10.36
N GLU A 84 13.46 4.56 10.45
CA GLU A 84 14.29 3.39 10.64
C GLU A 84 13.74 2.24 9.80
N VAL A 85 14.61 1.59 9.03
CA VAL A 85 14.24 0.50 8.13
C VAL A 85 15.10 -0.73 8.38
N TYR A 86 14.55 -1.90 8.10
CA TYR A 86 15.17 -3.19 8.36
C TYR A 86 15.46 -3.94 7.05
N ASP A 87 16.21 -3.32 6.13
CA ASP A 87 16.38 -3.83 4.77
C ASP A 87 16.75 -5.32 4.72
N ALA A 88 16.06 -6.08 3.87
CA ALA A 88 16.40 -7.47 3.62
C ALA A 88 17.83 -7.61 3.08
N THR A 89 18.46 -8.74 3.40
CA THR A 89 19.82 -9.05 2.95
C THR A 89 19.82 -10.35 2.14
N PHE A 90 20.82 -10.52 1.29
CA PHE A 90 21.03 -11.79 0.61
C PHE A 90 21.84 -12.73 1.50
N THR A 91 21.30 -13.92 1.75
CA THR A 91 22.04 -15.02 2.37
C THR A 91 22.27 -16.12 1.34
N LEU A 92 23.44 -16.74 1.37
CA LEU A 92 23.75 -17.83 0.46
C LEU A 92 23.03 -19.12 0.90
N SER A 93 22.44 -19.84 -0.05
CA SER A 93 21.79 -21.13 0.17
C SER A 93 22.78 -22.16 0.73
N ARG A 94 22.27 -23.20 1.41
CA ARG A 94 23.10 -24.25 2.03
C ARG A 94 24.05 -24.93 1.03
N ASP A 95 23.59 -25.12 -0.20
CA ASP A 95 24.37 -25.70 -1.31
C ASP A 95 25.31 -24.69 -2.00
N ARG A 96 25.32 -23.44 -1.57
CA ARG A 96 26.12 -22.32 -2.09
C ARG A 96 25.84 -21.90 -3.53
N LYS A 97 24.67 -22.25 -4.07
CA LYS A 97 24.33 -21.98 -5.49
C LYS A 97 23.40 -20.80 -5.72
N ARG A 98 22.74 -20.29 -4.68
CA ARG A 98 21.70 -19.27 -4.82
C ARG A 98 21.77 -18.25 -3.69
N TYR A 99 21.49 -17.00 -4.02
CA TYR A 99 21.21 -15.98 -3.01
C TYR A 99 19.72 -16.00 -2.69
N ILE A 100 19.40 -16.08 -1.41
CA ILE A 100 18.06 -16.12 -0.86
C ILE A 100 17.83 -14.80 -0.10
N PRO A 101 16.78 -14.03 -0.42
CA PRO A 101 16.42 -12.87 0.37
C PRO A 101 16.01 -13.30 1.78
N THR A 102 16.56 -12.65 2.79
CA THR A 102 16.35 -12.96 4.21
C THR A 102 16.14 -11.68 5.01
N ASN A 103 15.23 -11.73 5.98
CA ASN A 103 14.96 -10.60 6.86
C ASN A 103 16.21 -10.25 7.67
N SER A 104 16.43 -8.96 7.86
CA SER A 104 17.46 -8.43 8.74
C SER A 104 16.83 -7.89 10.01
N ASN A 105 17.51 -8.06 11.15
CA ASN A 105 17.19 -7.38 12.41
C ASN A 105 18.10 -6.17 12.65
N THR A 106 18.91 -5.80 11.66
CA THR A 106 19.82 -4.65 11.73
C THR A 106 19.08 -3.39 11.26
N PRO A 107 18.83 -2.42 12.15
CA PRO A 107 18.19 -1.19 11.75
C PRO A 107 19.11 -0.29 10.94
N THR A 108 18.56 0.39 9.94
CA THR A 108 19.19 1.46 9.19
C THR A 108 18.41 2.74 9.44
N ALA A 109 19.05 3.72 10.09
CA ALA A 109 18.48 5.04 10.29
C ALA A 109 18.43 5.81 8.97
N LEU A 110 17.31 6.47 8.71
CA LEU A 110 17.10 7.32 7.54
C LEU A 110 17.30 8.79 7.91
N PRO A 111 17.97 9.58 7.05
CA PRO A 111 18.09 11.01 7.28
C PRO A 111 16.70 11.67 7.27
N ALA A 112 16.53 12.72 8.07
CA ALA A 112 15.28 13.45 8.15
C ALA A 112 14.86 13.99 6.76
N PRO A 113 13.55 13.94 6.42
CA PRO A 113 12.43 13.52 7.26
C PRO A 113 12.22 11.99 7.34
N GLY A 114 12.91 11.21 6.53
CA GLY A 114 12.69 9.76 6.36
C GLY A 114 11.95 9.43 5.06
N LEU A 115 11.43 8.20 4.95
CA LEU A 115 10.63 7.78 3.79
C LEU A 115 9.13 7.96 4.06
N PRO A 116 8.38 8.66 3.19
CA PRO A 116 6.96 8.91 3.43
C PRO A 116 6.14 7.62 3.35
N PHE A 117 5.10 7.54 4.18
CA PHE A 117 4.04 6.54 4.05
C PHE A 117 2.66 7.19 4.12
N SER A 118 1.65 6.50 3.61
CA SER A 118 0.29 7.02 3.50
C SER A 118 -0.73 6.08 4.11
N LEU A 119 -1.83 6.65 4.59
CA LEU A 119 -3.05 5.91 4.88
C LEU A 119 -3.96 5.93 3.65
N VAL A 120 -4.68 4.84 3.46
CA VAL A 120 -5.71 4.66 2.43
C VAL A 120 -7.07 4.79 3.08
N PHE A 121 -7.90 5.65 2.54
CA PHE A 121 -9.29 5.86 2.95
C PHE A 121 -10.20 5.30 1.87
N ARG A 122 -11.16 4.46 2.28
CA ARG A 122 -12.15 3.81 1.41
C ARG A 122 -13.53 3.87 2.02
N ALA A 123 -14.55 3.93 1.17
CA ALA A 123 -15.94 3.82 1.58
C ALA A 123 -16.67 2.88 0.62
N GLU A 124 -17.94 2.64 0.90
CA GLU A 124 -18.80 1.94 -0.04
C GLU A 124 -18.81 2.63 -1.43
N PRO A 125 -18.93 1.86 -2.53
CA PRO A 125 -19.01 2.45 -3.86
C PRO A 125 -20.13 3.50 -3.95
N GLY A 126 -19.81 4.70 -4.46
CA GLY A 126 -20.75 5.83 -4.55
C GLY A 126 -20.76 6.77 -3.34
N ALA A 127 -19.95 6.50 -2.30
CA ALA A 127 -19.80 7.34 -1.11
C ALA A 127 -18.46 8.11 -1.08
N GLU A 128 -17.94 8.51 -2.24
CA GLU A 128 -16.69 9.25 -2.37
C GLU A 128 -16.69 10.58 -1.60
N ASP A 129 -17.86 11.19 -1.40
CA ASP A 129 -18.02 12.41 -0.59
C ASP A 129 -17.59 12.19 0.87
N ARG A 130 -17.87 11.00 1.43
CA ARG A 130 -17.43 10.60 2.78
C ARG A 130 -15.92 10.42 2.83
N ILE A 131 -15.35 9.76 1.81
CA ILE A 131 -13.89 9.57 1.70
C ILE A 131 -13.20 10.93 1.72
N LEU A 132 -13.61 11.86 0.85
CA LEU A 132 -13.01 13.18 0.75
C LEU A 132 -13.15 13.99 2.04
N ARG A 133 -14.32 13.95 2.69
CA ARG A 133 -14.56 14.64 3.96
C ARG A 133 -13.60 14.14 5.05
N VAL A 134 -13.53 12.82 5.26
CA VAL A 134 -12.72 12.21 6.32
C VAL A 134 -11.23 12.37 6.02
N ALA A 135 -10.80 12.12 4.78
CA ALA A 135 -9.42 12.26 4.35
C ALA A 135 -8.92 13.71 4.50
N SER A 136 -9.73 14.70 4.10
CA SER A 136 -9.39 16.13 4.25
C SER A 136 -9.32 16.56 5.71
N ALA A 137 -10.23 16.07 6.55
CA ALA A 137 -10.19 16.33 7.99
C ALA A 137 -8.92 15.76 8.63
N TYR A 138 -8.54 14.53 8.25
CA TYR A 138 -7.29 13.92 8.70
C TYR A 138 -6.06 14.71 8.24
N GLU A 139 -6.00 15.12 6.96
CA GLU A 139 -4.89 15.92 6.43
C GLU A 139 -4.75 17.25 7.20
N ALA A 140 -5.85 17.98 7.37
CA ALA A 140 -5.89 19.27 8.04
C ALA A 140 -5.48 19.20 9.52
N ALA A 141 -5.89 18.13 10.22
CA ALA A 141 -5.54 17.91 11.61
C ALA A 141 -4.09 17.43 11.79
N SER A 142 -3.63 16.53 10.93
CA SER A 142 -2.37 15.82 11.12
C SER A 142 -1.14 16.58 10.59
N LYS A 143 -1.31 17.40 9.53
CA LYS A 143 -0.27 18.23 8.91
C LYS A 143 1.06 17.49 8.68
N ARG A 144 0.98 16.22 8.26
CA ARG A 144 2.13 15.31 8.18
C ARG A 144 3.07 15.57 7.02
N ARG A 145 2.68 16.40 6.05
CA ARG A 145 3.45 16.63 4.82
C ARG A 145 4.63 17.58 5.09
N ILE A 146 5.82 17.18 4.65
CA ILE A 146 7.04 18.01 4.65
C ILE A 146 7.51 18.15 3.21
N SER A 147 7.85 19.37 2.80
CA SER A 147 8.44 19.62 1.47
C SER A 147 9.78 18.89 1.34
N PRO A 148 10.02 18.17 0.23
CA PRO A 148 11.29 17.49 0.01
C PRO A 148 12.48 18.46 0.09
N PRO A 149 13.45 18.27 1.00
CA PRO A 149 14.54 19.23 1.21
C PRO A 149 15.43 19.45 -0.02
N ALA A 150 15.55 18.43 -0.88
CA ALA A 150 16.34 18.51 -2.12
C ALA A 150 15.69 19.37 -3.21
N PHE A 151 14.41 19.71 -3.08
CA PHE A 151 13.63 20.45 -4.07
C PHE A 151 13.12 21.75 -3.46
N GLY A 152 14.04 22.70 -3.29
CA GLY A 152 13.72 24.05 -2.82
C GLY A 152 12.80 24.82 -3.77
N PRO A 153 12.27 25.97 -3.34
CA PRO A 153 11.42 26.81 -4.17
C PRO A 153 12.11 27.16 -5.50
N VAL A 154 11.34 27.11 -6.59
CA VAL A 154 11.82 27.57 -7.89
C VAL A 154 12.13 29.06 -7.77
N ARG A 155 13.31 29.49 -8.24
CA ARG A 155 13.66 30.92 -8.27
C ARG A 155 12.65 31.63 -9.17
N SER A 156 11.91 32.58 -8.61
CA SER A 156 11.08 33.48 -9.42
C SER A 156 12.03 34.33 -10.26
N GLY A 157 12.09 34.05 -11.56
CA GLY A 157 12.86 34.86 -12.50
C GLY A 157 12.28 36.26 -12.60
N LYS A 158 13.15 37.27 -12.52
CA LYS A 158 12.88 38.60 -13.08
C LYS A 158 13.19 38.57 -14.56
#